data_AF-A0A401YZ45-F1
#
_entry.id   AF-A0A401YZ45-F1
#
_cell.length_a   1.000
_cell.length_b   1.000
_cell.length_c   1.000
_cell.angle_alpha   90.00
_cell.angle_beta   90.00
_cell.angle_gamma   90.00
#
_symmetry.space_group_name_H-M   'P 1'
#
loop_
_entity.id
_entity.type
_entity.pdbx_description
1 polymer ?
#
loop_
_entity_poly.entity_id
_entity_poly.type
_entity_poly.pdbx_seq_one_letter_code
_entity_poly.pdbx_strand_id
1 'polypeptide(L)'
;MAAKKTFVLHMLPSWERPILASTETHRLVETTTEDILRLARQGAPRSRGGRYHWNSIRNHLSSAVLSDLDGYFGQVIVEFDPRVRHAMLQELGYRDLRGSRHPGRLYLKAALEKARIE
;
A
#
# COMPACT_ATOMS: atom_id res chain seq x y z
N MET A 1 44.73 -29.78 -2.25
CA MET A 1 43.42 -29.82 -2.93
C MET A 1 42.36 -29.34 -1.95
N ALA A 2 41.73 -28.20 -2.19
CA ALA A 2 40.65 -27.70 -1.33
C ALA A 2 39.35 -28.45 -1.67
N ALA A 3 38.71 -29.05 -0.68
CA ALA A 3 37.43 -29.74 -0.86
C ALA A 3 36.38 -28.73 -1.34
N LYS A 4 35.76 -29.02 -2.48
CA LYS A 4 34.67 -28.23 -3.06
C LYS A 4 33.47 -28.35 -2.12
N LYS A 5 33.18 -27.29 -1.35
CA LYS A 5 32.00 -27.25 -0.48
C LYS A 5 30.76 -27.12 -1.36
N THR A 6 30.05 -28.22 -1.52
CA THR A 6 28.72 -28.22 -2.15
C THR A 6 27.71 -27.73 -1.12
N PHE A 7 27.11 -26.57 -1.37
CA PHE A 7 25.95 -26.13 -0.62
C PHE A 7 24.73 -26.91 -1.09
N VAL A 8 24.05 -27.57 -0.15
CA VAL A 8 22.78 -28.25 -0.39
C VAL A 8 21.70 -27.51 0.37
N LEU A 9 20.76 -26.92 -0.36
CA LEU A 9 19.59 -26.26 0.22
C LEU A 9 18.48 -27.30 0.42
N HIS A 10 18.12 -27.57 1.67
CA HIS A 10 17.00 -28.45 2.01
C HIS A 10 15.76 -27.61 2.29
N MET A 11 14.85 -27.56 1.32
CA MET A 11 13.56 -26.89 1.47
C MET A 11 12.58 -27.85 2.15
N LEU A 12 12.22 -27.57 3.40
CA LEU A 12 11.21 -28.35 4.11
C LEU A 12 9.82 -28.08 3.50
N PRO A 13 8.91 -29.06 3.45
CA PRO A 13 7.52 -28.80 3.13
C PRO A 13 6.95 -27.73 4.08
N SER A 14 6.27 -26.71 3.56
CA SER A 14 5.76 -25.56 4.34
C SER A 14 6.82 -24.71 5.04
N TRP A 15 8.08 -24.72 4.57
CA TRP A 15 9.16 -23.85 5.08
C TRP A 15 8.81 -22.35 5.09
N GLU A 16 7.89 -21.93 4.22
CA GLU A 16 7.44 -20.53 4.09
C GLU A 16 6.64 -20.07 5.30
N ARG A 17 5.82 -20.93 5.92
CA ARG A 17 4.95 -20.56 7.05
C ARG A 17 5.68 -19.91 8.22
N PRO A 18 6.78 -20.48 8.77
CA PRO A 18 7.50 -19.83 9.85
C PRO A 18 8.15 -18.50 9.43
N ILE A 19 8.49 -18.34 8.16
CA ILE A 19 9.03 -17.08 7.63
C ILE A 19 7.91 -16.05 7.46
N LEU A 20 6.77 -16.44 6.91
CA LEU A 20 5.61 -15.56 6.70
C LEU A 20 4.99 -15.11 8.03
N ALA A 21 5.09 -15.92 9.08
CA ALA A 21 4.70 -15.59 10.45
C ALA A 21 5.79 -14.84 11.25
N SER A 22 6.97 -14.60 10.67
CA SER A 22 8.07 -13.96 11.38
C SER A 22 7.84 -12.46 11.62
N THR A 23 8.50 -11.92 12.65
CA THR A 23 8.46 -10.48 12.95
C THR A 23 9.13 -9.65 11.85
N GLU A 24 10.11 -10.23 11.18
CA GLU A 24 10.81 -9.65 10.03
C GLU A 24 9.84 -9.45 8.86
N THR A 25 9.02 -10.46 8.56
CA THR A 25 7.97 -10.34 7.55
C THR A 25 6.92 -9.31 7.94
N HIS A 26 6.49 -9.28 9.21
CA HIS A 26 5.57 -8.24 9.69
C HIS A 26 6.12 -6.83 9.43
N ARG A 27 7.37 -6.55 9.82
CA ARG A 27 8.01 -5.24 9.60
C ARG A 27 8.17 -4.90 8.12
N LEU A 28 8.48 -5.89 7.29
CA LEU A 28 8.58 -5.71 5.84
C LEU A 28 7.22 -5.31 5.25
N VAL A 29 6.16 -6.02 5.62
CA VAL A 29 4.79 -5.73 5.18
C VAL A 29 4.35 -4.36 5.68
N GLU A 30 4.63 -4.01 6.94
CA GLU A 30 4.36 -2.70 7.52
C GLU A 30 5.02 -1.58 6.73
N THR A 31 6.34 -1.66 6.55
CA THR A 31 7.13 -0.66 5.80
C THR A 31 6.63 -0.50 4.37
N THR A 32 6.35 -1.62 3.69
CA THR A 32 5.84 -1.62 2.32
C THR A 32 4.45 -0.97 2.25
N THR A 33 3.58 -1.27 3.22
CA THR A 33 2.23 -0.69 3.29
C THR A 33 2.27 0.80 3.55
N GLU A 34 3.16 1.28 4.42
CA GLU A 34 3.39 2.71 4.65
C GLU A 34 3.90 3.42 3.39
N ASP A 35 4.76 2.77 2.61
CA ASP A 35 5.23 3.30 1.34
C ASP A 35 4.12 3.42 0.30
N ILE A 36 3.25 2.42 0.19
CA ILE A 36 2.06 2.48 -0.66
C ILE A 36 1.13 3.62 -0.20
N LEU A 37 0.89 3.74 1.11
CA LEU A 37 0.10 4.83 1.69
C LEU A 37 0.70 6.20 1.35
N ARG A 38 2.01 6.35 1.46
CA ARG A 38 2.74 7.58 1.11
C ARG A 38 2.56 7.93 -0.36
N LEU A 39 2.68 6.95 -1.26
CA LEU A 39 2.42 7.14 -2.69
C LEU A 39 0.96 7.53 -2.96
N ALA A 40 0.01 6.87 -2.32
CA ALA A 40 -1.41 7.18 -2.43
C ALA A 40 -1.72 8.62 -1.96
N ARG A 41 -1.13 9.07 -0.85
CA ARG A 41 -1.25 10.46 -0.35
C ARG A 41 -0.66 11.49 -1.32
N GLN A 42 0.46 11.16 -1.98
CA GLN A 42 1.06 12.03 -2.98
C GLN A 42 0.20 12.17 -4.24
N GLY A 43 -0.44 11.07 -4.66
CA GLY A 43 -1.38 11.03 -5.78
C GLY A 43 -2.77 11.60 -5.45
N ALA A 44 -3.11 11.73 -4.17
CA ALA A 44 -4.43 12.20 -3.75
C ALA A 44 -4.73 13.64 -4.24
N PRO A 45 -6.00 13.94 -4.59
CA PRO A 45 -6.42 15.27 -4.99
C PRO A 45 -6.09 16.33 -3.94
N ARG A 46 -5.55 17.46 -4.39
CA ARG A 46 -5.39 18.67 -3.58
C ARG A 46 -6.56 19.62 -3.81
N SER A 47 -7.02 20.30 -2.76
CA SER A 47 -7.97 21.40 -2.94
C SER A 47 -7.25 22.54 -3.68
N ARG A 48 -7.95 23.21 -4.60
CA ARG A 48 -7.39 24.35 -5.38
C ARG A 48 -6.95 25.53 -4.51
N GLY A 49 -7.35 25.55 -3.25
CA GLY A 49 -7.15 26.67 -2.34
C GLY A 49 -5.96 26.55 -1.41
N GLY A 50 -4.96 25.70 -1.66
CA GLY A 50 -3.66 25.65 -0.94
C GLY A 50 -3.68 25.38 0.57
N ARG A 51 -4.81 25.59 1.25
CA ARG A 51 -4.99 25.42 2.69
C ARG A 51 -5.33 23.98 2.98
N TYR A 52 -4.67 23.48 4.02
CA TYR A 52 -5.01 22.25 4.69
C TYR A 52 -6.50 22.25 5.04
N HIS A 53 -7.28 21.44 4.33
CA HIS A 53 -8.69 21.26 4.63
C HIS A 53 -8.86 19.94 5.37
N TRP A 54 -9.53 19.95 6.51
CA TRP A 54 -9.67 18.78 7.38
C TRP A 54 -10.31 17.59 6.65
N ASN A 55 -11.22 17.86 5.71
CA ASN A 55 -11.87 16.85 4.88
C ASN A 55 -11.04 16.40 3.65
N SER A 56 -9.79 16.84 3.48
CA SER A 56 -9.00 16.43 2.31
C SER A 56 -8.73 14.92 2.35
N ILE A 57 -8.95 14.23 1.22
CA ILE A 57 -8.78 12.77 1.06
C ILE A 57 -7.48 12.26 1.66
N ARG A 58 -6.36 12.98 1.44
CA ARG A 58 -5.04 12.60 1.96
C ARG A 58 -5.00 12.42 3.48
N ASN A 59 -5.85 13.12 4.22
CA ASN A 59 -5.93 13.07 5.68
C ASN A 59 -6.78 11.89 6.17
N HIS A 60 -7.54 11.27 5.26
CA HIS A 60 -8.45 10.14 5.52
C HIS A 60 -7.97 8.85 4.86
N LEU A 61 -6.66 8.76 4.60
CA LEU A 61 -5.96 7.55 4.20
C LEU A 61 -5.15 7.02 5.39
N SER A 62 -5.35 5.75 5.73
CA SER A 62 -4.63 5.04 6.78
C SER A 62 -4.06 3.72 6.27
N SER A 63 -3.09 3.17 6.99
CA SER A 63 -2.56 1.83 6.76
C SER A 63 -2.91 0.94 7.95
N ALA A 64 -3.07 -0.35 7.68
CA ALA A 64 -3.17 -1.39 8.68
C ALA A 64 -2.40 -2.62 8.20
N VAL A 65 -1.76 -3.31 9.13
CA VAL A 65 -1.22 -4.65 8.90
C VAL A 65 -2.07 -5.62 9.69
N LEU A 66 -2.55 -6.65 9.00
CA LEU A 66 -3.37 -7.71 9.58
C LEU A 66 -2.67 -9.04 9.35
N SER A 67 -3.12 -10.05 10.06
CA SER A 67 -2.63 -11.42 9.94
C SER A 67 -3.78 -12.39 9.72
N ASP A 68 -3.56 -13.38 8.85
CA ASP A 68 -4.45 -14.52 8.65
C ASP A 68 -3.67 -15.85 8.76
N LEU A 69 -4.28 -16.94 8.27
CA LEU A 69 -3.66 -18.27 8.29
C LEU A 69 -2.44 -18.38 7.35
N ASP A 70 -2.30 -17.48 6.39
CA ASP A 70 -1.25 -17.49 5.36
C ASP A 70 -0.12 -16.49 5.66
N GLY A 71 -0.32 -15.56 6.60
CA GLY A 71 0.73 -14.69 7.13
C GLY A 71 0.25 -13.28 7.38
N TYR A 72 1.16 -12.30 7.22
CA TYR A 72 0.83 -10.88 7.32
C TYR A 72 0.46 -10.30 5.96
N PHE A 73 -0.54 -9.43 5.93
CA PHE A 73 -0.88 -8.64 4.76
C PHE A 73 -1.18 -7.19 5.13
N GLY A 74 -0.82 -6.30 4.20
CA GLY A 74 -1.01 -4.86 4.34
C GLY A 74 -2.30 -4.39 3.69
N GLN A 75 -2.98 -3.45 4.35
CA GLN A 75 -4.12 -2.73 3.79
C GLN A 75 -3.87 -1.23 3.81
N VAL A 76 -4.17 -0.57 2.70
CA VAL A 76 -4.34 0.89 2.65
C VAL A 76 -5.83 1.18 2.64
N ILE A 77 -6.31 1.76 3.73
CA ILE A 77 -7.71 2.06 3.96
C ILE A 77 -7.98 3.49 3.48
N VAL A 78 -9.01 3.62 2.66
CA VAL A 78 -9.47 4.88 2.11
C VAL A 78 -10.82 5.19 2.72
N GLU A 79 -11.03 6.45 3.12
CA GLU A 79 -12.30 6.92 3.70
C GLU A 79 -12.63 6.23 5.05
N PHE A 80 -11.63 6.19 5.95
CA PHE A 80 -11.85 5.68 7.31
C PHE A 80 -12.96 6.44 8.07
N ASP A 81 -13.17 7.73 7.78
CA ASP A 81 -14.24 8.55 8.37
C ASP A 81 -15.52 8.51 7.50
N PRO A 82 -16.63 7.90 8.00
CA PRO A 82 -17.90 7.85 7.28
C PRO A 82 -18.50 9.22 6.96
N ARG A 83 -18.15 10.27 7.72
CA ARG A 83 -18.64 11.65 7.53
C ARG A 83 -17.94 12.37 6.38
N VAL A 84 -16.79 11.86 5.96
CA VAL A 84 -15.92 12.45 4.93
C VAL A 84 -15.87 11.54 3.70
N ARG A 85 -16.86 10.64 3.56
CA ARG A 85 -16.95 9.69 2.44
C ARG A 85 -16.90 10.45 1.12
N HIS A 86 -15.77 10.36 0.43
CA HIS A 86 -15.49 11.09 -0.80
C HIS A 86 -16.13 10.39 -1.99
N ALA A 87 -17.46 10.25 -1.96
CA ALA A 87 -18.25 9.62 -3.01
C ALA A 87 -17.87 10.12 -4.43
N MET A 88 -17.45 11.38 -4.56
CA MET A 88 -17.00 11.96 -5.82
C MET A 88 -15.71 11.35 -6.41
N LEU A 89 -14.80 10.81 -5.60
CA LEU A 89 -13.56 10.22 -6.10
C LEU A 89 -13.72 8.79 -6.62
N GLN A 90 -14.69 8.06 -6.08
CA GLN A 90 -15.02 6.72 -6.56
C GLN A 90 -15.75 6.78 -7.92
N GLU A 91 -16.52 7.84 -8.18
CA GLU A 91 -17.37 7.94 -9.37
C GLU A 91 -16.91 8.94 -10.45
N LEU A 92 -16.47 10.15 -10.10
CA LEU A 92 -16.30 11.26 -11.06
C LEU A 92 -14.86 11.53 -11.53
N GLY A 93 -13.89 10.93 -10.84
CA GLY A 93 -12.47 11.14 -11.11
C GLY A 93 -11.93 12.48 -10.61
N TYR A 94 -10.65 12.74 -10.88
CA TYR A 94 -9.96 13.95 -10.43
C TYR A 94 -8.87 14.37 -11.43
N ARG A 95 -8.27 15.55 -11.23
CA ARG A 95 -7.09 15.98 -11.97
C ARG A 95 -5.87 15.99 -11.06
N ASP A 96 -4.75 15.45 -11.53
CA ASP A 96 -3.48 15.45 -10.80
C ASP A 96 -2.74 16.80 -10.87
N LEU A 97 -1.56 16.88 -10.25
CA LEU A 97 -0.69 18.06 -10.27
C LEU A 97 -0.24 18.47 -11.69
N ARG A 98 -0.18 17.52 -12.62
CA ARG A 98 0.22 17.74 -14.01
C ARG A 98 -0.97 18.12 -14.89
N GLY A 99 -2.17 18.25 -14.31
CA GLY A 99 -3.40 18.59 -15.00
C GLY A 99 -4.09 17.41 -15.70
N SER A 100 -3.52 16.21 -15.60
CA SER A 100 -4.04 14.99 -16.22
C SER A 100 -5.31 14.54 -15.51
N ARG A 101 -6.36 14.23 -16.29
CA ARG A 101 -7.63 13.73 -15.75
C ARG A 101 -7.52 12.23 -15.50
N HIS A 102 -7.66 11.84 -14.25
CA HIS A 102 -7.78 10.46 -13.80
C HIS A 102 -9.26 10.14 -13.59
N PRO A 103 -9.83 9.13 -14.28
CA PRO A 103 -11.10 8.56 -13.88
C PRO A 103 -11.09 8.17 -12.39
N GLY A 104 -12.26 8.05 -11.75
CA GLY A 104 -12.34 7.67 -10.34
C GLY A 104 -11.64 6.33 -10.05
N ARG A 105 -11.50 5.92 -8.79
CA ARG A 105 -10.86 4.65 -8.35
C ARG A 105 -9.43 4.34 -8.87
N LEU A 106 -8.84 5.12 -9.78
CA LEU A 106 -7.58 4.79 -10.45
C LEU A 106 -6.30 5.27 -9.74
N TYR A 107 -6.40 6.12 -8.72
CA TYR A 107 -5.20 6.60 -8.03
C TYR A 107 -4.58 5.54 -7.10
N LEU A 108 -5.41 4.74 -6.42
CA LEU A 108 -4.91 3.59 -5.65
C LEU A 108 -4.30 2.56 -6.59
N LYS A 109 -4.95 2.29 -7.74
CA LYS A 109 -4.40 1.43 -8.78
C LYS A 109 -3.02 1.90 -9.22
N ALA A 110 -2.83 3.19 -9.48
CA ALA A 110 -1.52 3.74 -9.84
C ALA A 110 -0.48 3.62 -8.73
N ALA A 111 -0.87 3.80 -7.45
CA ALA A 111 0.03 3.59 -6.31
C ALA A 111 0.44 2.11 -6.19
N LEU A 112 -0.50 1.19 -6.36
CA LEU A 112 -0.26 -0.26 -6.37
C LEU A 112 0.60 -0.68 -7.57
N GLU A 113 0.32 -0.17 -8.77
CA GLU A 113 1.13 -0.42 -9.97
C GLU A 113 2.57 0.07 -9.79
N LYS A 114 2.78 1.23 -9.14
CA LYS A 114 4.12 1.76 -8.86
C LYS A 114 4.85 0.96 -7.77
N ALA A 115 4.12 0.41 -6.82
CA ALA A 115 4.68 -0.43 -5.76
C ALA A 115 4.82 -1.90 -6.16
N ARG A 116 4.35 -2.29 -7.36
CA ARG A 116 4.47 -3.66 -7.86
C ARG A 116 5.95 -4.01 -8.00
N ILE A 117 6.34 -5.08 -7.33
CA ILE A 117 7.64 -5.74 -7.52
C ILE A 117 7.48 -6.65 -8.75
N GLU A 118 8.35 -6.48 -9.75
CA GLU A 118 8.47 -7.37 -10.91
C GLU A 118 9.53 -8.46 -10.67
#